data_AF-A0A6I7QCD8-F1
#
_entry.id   AF-A0A6I7QCD8-F1
#
_cell.length_a   1.000
_cell.length_b   1.000
_cell.length_c   1.000
_cell.angle_alpha   90.00
_cell.angle_beta   90.00
_cell.angle_gamma   90.00
#
_symmetry.space_group_name_H-M   'P 1'
#
loop_
_entity.id
_entity.type
_entity.pdbx_description
1 polymer ?
#
loop_
_entity_poly.entity_id
_entity_poly.type
_entity_poly.pdbx_seq_one_letter_code
_entity_poly.pdbx_strand_id
1 'polypeptide(L)'
;MGRAMLIICAGVLIAMGFVSMSTTGTSKMLMQQNVEYAEYTMGKNAAHTAIQIAMQKINQDEDWPNQHGENSPWITTIQGLEVRLHAEFEKNDFWETGEHDLLWFNSKAQLGKSFGDKFVEVKSHYQMRPFYELVPDFTGALQLPTDIGNFNVDGTAHEINGTPPAESGCEVDDIKPPVVVNSVETKDKIKLEDPNLDGDIEVDPSLNYEPTDELIERLHNSNNAILVNSEYSSELGTAENPGVFFIDGDVKLTGNQSTGYGIMVIRAGGNLEYEDHTLSVAGNFTFNGLIIFENAYDFDGRGTPTINGSVLVGSTSDYTGDPIDIDLGGDITINYDCMGERYAKMAADNAVQQNKYTKQVSTESVRFN
;
A
#
# COMPACT_ATOMS: atom_id res chain seq x y z
N MET A 1 46.18 60.61 49.05
CA MET A 1 45.86 59.30 48.42
C MET A 1 44.37 58.94 48.47
N GLY A 2 43.59 59.30 49.49
CA GLY A 2 42.16 58.94 49.57
C GLY A 2 41.23 59.48 48.47
N ARG A 3 41.55 60.64 47.85
CA ARG A 3 40.74 61.20 46.75
C ARG A 3 40.83 60.39 45.45
N ALA A 4 42.02 59.86 45.13
CA ALA A 4 42.20 59.01 43.95
C ALA A 4 41.46 57.66 44.10
N MET A 5 41.45 57.10 45.32
CA MET A 5 40.72 55.86 45.62
C MET A 5 39.21 56.02 45.47
N LEU A 6 38.64 57.15 45.91
CA LEU A 6 37.21 57.46 45.73
C LEU A 6 36.80 57.56 44.25
N ILE A 7 37.64 58.19 43.42
CA ILE A 7 37.38 58.31 41.98
C ILE A 7 37.40 56.93 41.31
N ILE A 8 38.36 56.06 41.69
CA ILE A 8 38.46 54.70 41.16
C ILE A 8 37.26 53.85 41.59
N CYS A 9 36.87 53.89 42.87
CA CYS A 9 35.70 53.17 43.36
C CYS A 9 34.41 53.63 42.68
N ALA A 10 34.22 54.93 42.47
CA ALA A 10 33.07 55.46 41.73
C ALA A 10 33.05 55.00 40.27
N GLY A 11 34.20 55.00 39.59
CA GLY A 11 34.32 54.51 38.21
C GLY A 11 34.00 53.01 38.07
N VAL A 12 34.46 52.19 39.02
CA VAL A 12 34.16 50.75 39.06
C VAL A 12 32.67 50.49 39.29
N LEU A 13 32.02 51.23 40.19
CA LEU A 13 30.58 51.10 40.43
C LEU A 13 29.74 51.46 39.20
N ILE A 14 30.11 52.52 38.49
CA ILE A 14 29.43 52.92 37.24
C ILE A 14 29.64 51.86 36.17
N ALA A 15 30.87 51.36 35.99
CA ALA A 15 31.17 50.30 35.03
C ALA A 15 30.41 49.00 35.35
N MET A 16 30.35 48.59 36.62
CA MET A 16 29.55 47.43 37.06
C MET A 16 28.06 47.64 36.83
N GLY A 17 27.54 48.86 37.00
CA GLY A 17 26.15 49.20 36.68
C GLY A 17 25.83 49.00 35.20
N PHE A 18 26.69 49.45 34.29
CA PHE A 18 26.53 49.23 32.85
C PHE A 18 26.60 47.76 32.46
N VAL A 19 27.54 47.00 33.03
CA VAL A 19 27.65 45.55 32.79
C VAL A 19 26.39 44.83 33.29
N SER A 20 25.93 45.13 34.50
CA SER A 20 24.71 44.52 35.07
C SER A 20 23.46 44.83 34.23
N MET A 21 23.31 46.07 33.77
CA MET A 21 22.19 46.47 32.91
C MET A 21 22.25 45.77 31.53
N SER A 22 23.44 45.65 30.96
CA SER A 22 23.67 44.91 29.71
C SER A 22 23.36 43.41 29.87
N THR A 23 23.87 42.76 30.91
CA THR A 23 23.60 41.34 31.19
C THR A 23 22.11 41.08 31.44
N THR A 24 21.40 42.01 32.10
CA THR A 24 19.95 41.91 32.32
C THR A 24 19.18 42.04 31.01
N GLY A 25 19.59 42.95 30.12
CA GLY A 25 19.03 43.08 28.77
C GLY A 25 19.20 41.79 27.94
N THR A 26 20.41 41.23 27.92
CA THR A 26 20.69 39.97 27.21
C THR A 26 19.91 38.80 27.80
N SER A 27 19.80 38.72 29.12
CA SER A 27 19.02 37.65 29.78
C SER A 27 17.54 37.71 29.42
N LYS A 28 16.96 38.92 29.38
CA LYS A 28 15.57 39.12 28.93
C LYS A 28 15.38 38.75 27.46
N MET A 29 16.32 39.13 26.60
CA MET A 29 16.28 38.79 25.18
C MET A 29 16.36 37.27 24.96
N LEU A 30 17.26 36.57 25.64
CA LEU A 30 17.37 35.10 25.57
C LEU A 30 16.12 34.42 26.10
N MET A 31 15.56 34.91 27.20
CA MET A 31 14.31 34.37 27.75
C MET A 31 13.15 34.58 26.79
N GLN A 32 13.05 35.75 26.17
CA GLN A 32 12.03 36.04 25.17
C GLN A 32 12.18 35.14 23.93
N GLN A 33 13.40 34.97 23.42
CA GLN A 33 13.69 34.06 22.31
C GLN A 33 13.32 32.62 22.64
N ASN A 34 13.62 32.15 23.85
CA ASN A 34 13.25 30.80 24.30
C ASN A 34 11.73 30.62 24.37
N VAL A 35 11.00 31.62 24.88
CA VAL A 35 9.53 31.59 24.93
C VAL A 35 8.94 31.60 23.52
N GLU A 36 9.42 32.48 22.64
CA GLU A 36 8.96 32.56 21.25
C GLU A 36 9.24 31.26 20.48
N TYR A 37 10.40 30.64 20.70
CA TYR A 37 10.74 29.35 20.12
C TYR A 37 9.83 28.23 20.65
N ALA A 38 9.58 28.19 21.96
CA ALA A 38 8.69 27.18 22.56
C ALA A 38 7.25 27.32 22.05
N GLU A 39 6.72 28.55 21.98
CA GLU A 39 5.42 28.84 21.37
C GLU A 39 5.38 28.39 19.91
N TYR A 40 6.40 28.70 19.13
CA TYR A 40 6.51 28.27 17.74
C TYR A 40 6.46 26.74 17.62
N THR A 41 7.26 26.01 18.39
CA THR A 41 7.27 24.54 18.37
C THR A 41 5.92 23.97 18.78
N MET A 42 5.25 24.56 19.78
CA MET A 42 3.93 24.12 20.21
C MET A 42 2.87 24.33 19.12
N GLY A 43 2.84 25.52 18.50
CA GLY A 43 1.93 25.81 17.37
C GLY A 43 2.20 24.91 16.17
N LYS A 44 3.47 24.69 15.84
CA LYS A 44 3.88 23.75 14.78
C LYS A 44 3.39 22.33 15.06
N ASN A 45 3.62 21.81 16.26
CA ASN A 45 3.18 20.47 16.63
C ASN A 45 1.66 20.35 16.60
N ALA A 46 0.94 21.34 17.12
CA ALA A 46 -0.53 21.38 17.05
C ALA A 46 -1.04 21.37 15.60
N ALA A 47 -0.42 22.14 14.71
CA ALA A 47 -0.78 22.17 13.29
C ALA A 47 -0.51 20.84 12.58
N HIS A 48 0.62 20.19 12.84
CA HIS A 48 0.94 18.85 12.31
C HIS A 48 -0.02 17.78 12.87
N THR A 49 -0.31 17.81 14.16
CA THR A 49 -1.27 16.89 14.78
C THR A 49 -2.67 17.07 14.18
N ALA A 50 -3.09 18.29 13.85
CA ALA A 50 -4.36 18.50 13.15
C ALA A 50 -4.37 17.81 11.78
N ILE A 51 -3.29 17.89 11.01
CA ILE A 51 -3.18 17.20 9.72
C ILE A 51 -3.25 15.67 9.91
N GLN A 52 -2.56 15.13 10.92
CA GLN A 52 -2.62 13.69 11.21
C GLN A 52 -4.04 13.24 11.58
N ILE A 53 -4.77 14.02 12.39
CA ILE A 53 -6.16 13.73 12.74
C ILE A 53 -7.06 13.85 11.51
N ALA A 54 -6.86 14.87 10.66
CA ALA A 54 -7.61 15.04 9.42
C ALA A 54 -7.43 13.83 8.50
N MET A 55 -6.21 13.28 8.37
CA MET A 55 -5.99 12.05 7.62
C MET A 55 -6.74 10.85 8.19
N GLN A 56 -6.76 10.70 9.53
CA GLN A 56 -7.56 9.65 10.15
C GLN A 56 -9.06 9.82 9.90
N LYS A 57 -9.54 11.07 9.78
CA LYS A 57 -10.94 11.36 9.42
C LYS A 57 -11.23 11.00 7.97
N ILE A 58 -10.31 11.28 7.06
CA ILE A 58 -10.44 10.95 5.64
C ILE A 58 -10.49 9.43 5.43
N ASN A 59 -9.69 8.68 6.18
CA ASN A 59 -9.75 7.22 6.14
C ASN A 59 -11.10 6.65 6.66
N GLN A 60 -11.92 7.46 7.35
CA GLN A 60 -13.25 7.08 7.82
C GLN A 60 -14.38 7.64 6.94
N ASP A 61 -14.13 8.78 6.29
CA ASP A 61 -15.05 9.53 5.45
C ASP A 61 -14.25 10.14 4.29
N GLU A 62 -14.28 9.49 3.13
CA GLU A 62 -13.53 9.93 1.95
C GLU A 62 -13.95 11.34 1.48
N ASP A 63 -15.18 11.75 1.76
CA ASP A 63 -15.71 13.06 1.41
C ASP A 63 -15.34 14.16 2.42
N TRP A 64 -14.63 13.82 3.50
CA TRP A 64 -14.20 14.77 4.52
C TRP A 64 -13.44 16.00 3.97
N PRO A 65 -12.52 15.87 2.99
CA PRO A 65 -11.82 17.02 2.41
C PRO A 65 -12.80 18.01 1.74
N ASN A 66 -13.83 17.49 1.06
CA ASN A 66 -14.83 18.28 0.36
C ASN A 66 -15.72 19.07 1.33
N GLN A 67 -15.93 18.55 2.54
CA GLN A 67 -16.69 19.22 3.60
C GLN A 67 -15.89 20.34 4.27
N HIS A 68 -14.56 20.29 4.20
CA HIS A 68 -13.64 21.17 4.91
C HIS A 68 -12.71 21.99 4.00
N GLY A 69 -13.28 22.61 2.97
CA GLY A 69 -12.59 23.56 2.10
C GLY A 69 -12.27 24.90 2.74
N GLU A 70 -11.66 25.81 1.98
CA GLU A 70 -11.19 27.14 2.45
C GLU A 70 -12.30 27.95 3.16
N ASN A 71 -13.54 27.86 2.67
CA ASN A 71 -14.69 28.59 3.21
C ASN A 71 -15.32 27.94 4.46
N SER A 72 -14.97 26.69 4.77
CA SER A 72 -15.53 25.93 5.89
C SER A 72 -14.42 25.14 6.60
N PRO A 73 -13.39 25.82 7.16
CA PRO A 73 -12.27 25.14 7.77
C PRO A 73 -12.73 24.31 8.96
N TRP A 74 -12.11 23.15 9.14
CA TRP A 74 -12.22 22.37 10.36
C TRP A 74 -11.55 23.12 11.51
N ILE A 75 -12.34 23.44 12.54
CA ILE A 75 -11.87 24.16 13.73
C ILE A 75 -11.81 23.18 14.89
N THR A 76 -10.65 23.07 15.52
CA THR A 76 -10.42 22.19 16.67
C THR A 76 -9.50 22.83 17.70
N THR A 77 -9.35 22.19 18.86
CA THR A 77 -8.39 22.61 19.88
C THR A 77 -7.39 21.49 20.13
N ILE A 78 -6.11 21.77 19.92
CA ILE A 78 -5.01 20.81 20.13
C ILE A 78 -3.99 21.45 21.06
N GLN A 79 -3.69 20.76 22.16
CA GLN A 79 -2.77 21.26 23.20
C GLN A 79 -3.18 22.64 23.75
N GLY A 80 -4.48 22.96 23.74
CA GLY A 80 -5.00 24.26 24.19
C GLY A 80 -4.89 25.40 23.18
N LEU A 81 -4.40 25.13 21.95
CA LEU A 81 -4.38 26.09 20.85
C LEU A 81 -5.56 25.82 19.91
N GLU A 82 -6.25 26.89 19.48
CA GLU A 82 -7.22 26.79 18.39
C GLU A 82 -6.45 26.52 17.08
N VAL A 83 -6.84 25.46 16.38
CA VAL A 83 -6.31 25.11 15.05
C VAL A 83 -7.43 25.19 14.04
N ARG A 84 -7.17 25.87 12.92
CA ARG A 84 -8.05 25.89 11.75
C ARG A 84 -7.33 25.22 10.60
N LEU A 85 -7.93 24.17 10.07
CA LEU A 85 -7.39 23.40 8.97
C LEU A 85 -8.42 23.38 7.84
N HIS A 86 -7.97 23.57 6.61
CA HIS A 86 -8.77 23.28 5.43
C HIS A 86 -7.98 22.42 4.45
N ALA A 87 -8.73 21.70 3.62
CA ALA A 87 -8.23 20.88 2.55
C ALA A 87 -8.52 21.54 1.19
N GLU A 88 -7.63 21.34 0.23
CA GLU A 88 -7.88 21.63 -1.19
C GLU A 88 -7.60 20.35 -1.97
N PHE A 89 -8.58 19.90 -2.76
CA PHE A 89 -8.49 18.71 -3.59
C PHE A 89 -8.25 19.12 -5.04
N GLU A 90 -7.22 18.54 -5.64
CA GLU A 90 -6.89 18.70 -7.05
C GLU A 90 -7.06 17.33 -7.70
N LYS A 91 -8.16 17.20 -8.46
CA LYS A 91 -8.53 15.97 -9.13
C LYS A 91 -7.78 15.87 -10.46
N ASN A 92 -7.03 14.79 -10.62
CA ASN A 92 -6.30 14.45 -11.83
C ASN A 92 -6.90 13.18 -12.45
N ASP A 93 -6.87 13.08 -13.77
CA ASP A 93 -7.27 11.85 -14.45
C ASP A 93 -6.03 10.97 -14.65
N PHE A 94 -5.80 10.05 -13.71
CA PHE A 94 -4.67 9.13 -13.77
C PHE A 94 -4.58 8.38 -15.11
N TRP A 95 -5.72 8.06 -15.73
CA TRP A 95 -5.75 7.28 -16.96
C TRP A 95 -5.39 8.12 -18.20
N GLU A 96 -5.58 9.44 -18.16
CA GLU A 96 -5.18 10.34 -19.25
C GLU A 96 -3.79 10.96 -19.04
N THR A 97 -3.42 11.30 -17.80
CA THR A 97 -2.20 12.06 -17.49
C THR A 97 -1.11 11.26 -16.78
N GLY A 98 -1.45 10.10 -16.19
CA GLY A 98 -0.56 9.39 -15.27
C GLY A 98 -0.34 10.12 -13.94
N GLU A 99 -1.06 11.21 -13.69
CA GLU A 99 -0.95 11.99 -12.46
C GLU A 99 -2.04 11.58 -11.47
N HIS A 100 -1.62 11.36 -10.23
CA HIS A 100 -2.52 11.02 -9.14
C HIS A 100 -3.24 12.25 -8.61
N ASP A 101 -4.41 12.04 -8.02
CA ASP A 101 -5.12 13.06 -7.25
C ASP A 101 -4.21 13.65 -6.15
N LEU A 102 -4.31 14.96 -5.96
CA LEU A 102 -3.48 15.70 -5.02
C LEU A 102 -4.36 16.32 -3.93
N LEU A 103 -3.84 16.30 -2.70
CA LEU A 103 -4.51 16.81 -1.51
C LEU A 103 -3.58 17.74 -0.75
N TRP A 104 -4.00 19.00 -0.64
CA TRP A 104 -3.32 20.02 0.15
C TRP A 104 -4.00 20.22 1.49
N PHE A 105 -3.21 20.24 2.56
CA PHE A 105 -3.65 20.69 3.87
C PHE A 105 -3.02 22.02 4.21
N ASN A 106 -3.85 22.97 4.61
CA ASN A 106 -3.43 24.25 5.16
C ASN A 106 -3.89 24.33 6.62
N SER A 107 -2.98 24.07 7.57
CA SER A 107 -3.25 24.04 9.00
C SER A 107 -2.66 25.27 9.70
N LYS A 108 -3.49 26.00 10.45
CA LYS A 108 -3.11 27.25 11.15
C LYS A 108 -3.39 27.12 12.64
N ALA A 109 -2.33 27.14 13.46
CA ALA A 109 -2.43 27.09 14.92
C ALA A 109 -2.23 28.48 15.55
N GLN A 110 -3.18 28.90 16.38
CA GLN A 110 -3.17 30.21 17.05
C GLN A 110 -2.16 30.26 18.20
N LEU A 111 -1.29 31.27 18.23
CA LEU A 111 -0.36 31.56 19.34
C LEU A 111 -0.73 32.82 20.13
N GLY A 112 -1.76 33.56 19.71
CA GLY A 112 -2.21 34.82 20.31
C GLY A 112 -3.51 34.71 21.10
N LYS A 113 -4.00 35.85 21.63
CA LYS A 113 -5.29 35.92 22.35
C LYS A 113 -6.50 35.82 21.42
N SER A 114 -6.35 36.21 20.16
CA SER A 114 -7.38 36.06 19.14
C SER A 114 -6.81 35.44 17.86
N PHE A 115 -7.64 34.68 17.16
CA PHE A 115 -7.24 34.01 15.93
C PHE A 115 -6.93 35.05 14.85
N GLY A 116 -5.76 34.95 14.23
CA GLY A 116 -5.27 35.90 13.22
C GLY A 116 -4.14 36.82 13.70
N ASP A 117 -3.99 37.07 15.00
CA ASP A 117 -2.93 37.97 15.51
C ASP A 117 -1.52 37.40 15.26
N LYS A 118 -1.31 36.15 15.67
CA LYS A 118 -0.07 35.39 15.53
C LYS A 118 -0.43 33.94 15.37
N PHE A 119 0.01 33.31 14.29
CA PHE A 119 -0.24 31.90 14.04
C PHE A 119 0.94 31.22 13.37
N VAL A 120 1.02 29.91 13.58
CA VAL A 120 1.92 29.02 12.82
C VAL A 120 1.10 28.39 11.72
N GLU A 121 1.56 28.52 10.48
CA GLU A 121 0.98 27.88 9.31
C GLU A 121 1.86 26.71 8.89
N VAL A 122 1.24 25.54 8.75
CA VAL A 122 1.83 24.35 8.14
C VAL A 122 1.01 24.05 6.88
N LYS A 123 1.68 24.03 5.74
CA LYS A 123 1.10 23.56 4.48
C LYS A 123 1.72 22.23 4.10
N SER A 124 0.92 21.21 3.91
CA SER A 124 1.41 19.87 3.54
C SER A 124 0.71 19.37 2.28
N HIS A 125 1.51 18.86 1.35
CA HIS A 125 1.07 18.34 0.07
C HIS A 125 1.16 16.82 0.09
N TYR A 126 0.05 16.16 -0.25
CA TYR A 126 -0.06 14.71 -0.30
C TYR A 126 -0.51 14.26 -1.67
N GLN A 127 0.16 13.23 -2.16
CA GLN A 127 -0.26 12.47 -3.32
C GLN A 127 -1.20 11.36 -2.85
N MET A 128 -2.41 11.34 -3.40
CA MET A 128 -3.39 10.30 -3.13
C MET A 128 -3.15 9.15 -4.11
N ARG A 129 -2.58 8.06 -3.61
CA ARG A 129 -2.36 6.84 -4.39
C ARG A 129 -3.50 5.87 -4.08
N PRO A 130 -4.27 5.45 -5.10
CA PRO A 130 -5.28 4.42 -4.91
C PRO A 130 -4.67 3.14 -4.37
N PHE A 131 -5.45 2.35 -3.64
CA PHE A 131 -4.94 1.12 -3.03
C PHE A 131 -4.47 0.10 -4.08
N TYR A 132 -5.05 0.13 -5.27
CA TYR A 132 -4.71 -0.78 -6.35
C TYR A 132 -3.24 -0.73 -6.79
N GLU A 133 -2.48 0.33 -6.46
CA GLU A 133 -1.03 0.39 -6.76
C GLU A 133 -0.20 -0.63 -5.97
N LEU A 134 -0.75 -1.21 -4.90
CA LEU A 134 -0.09 -2.29 -4.17
C LEU A 134 -0.27 -3.65 -4.84
N VAL A 135 -1.20 -3.77 -5.80
CA VAL A 135 -1.32 -4.97 -6.62
C VAL A 135 -0.11 -5.01 -7.55
N PRO A 136 0.73 -6.06 -7.50
CA PRO A 136 1.89 -6.16 -8.37
C PRO A 136 1.46 -6.21 -9.83
N ASP A 137 2.20 -5.52 -10.69
CA ASP A 137 1.97 -5.59 -12.13
C ASP A 137 2.21 -7.02 -12.64
N PHE A 138 1.44 -7.44 -13.64
CA PHE A 138 1.55 -8.79 -14.17
C PHE A 138 2.72 -8.87 -15.14
N THR A 139 3.90 -9.27 -14.64
CA THR A 139 5.10 -9.41 -15.47
C THR A 139 5.09 -10.68 -16.32
N GLY A 140 4.25 -11.66 -15.98
CA GLY A 140 4.02 -12.90 -16.73
C GLY A 140 2.82 -13.68 -16.17
N ALA A 141 2.49 -14.79 -16.81
CA ALA A 141 1.38 -15.64 -16.36
C ALA A 141 1.69 -16.34 -15.02
N LEU A 142 2.93 -16.79 -14.84
CA LEU A 142 3.47 -17.29 -13.57
C LEU A 142 4.71 -16.48 -13.14
N GLN A 143 4.70 -15.96 -11.92
CA GLN A 143 5.76 -15.15 -11.34
C GLN A 143 6.33 -15.83 -10.09
N LEU A 144 7.65 -16.07 -10.09
CA LEU A 144 8.37 -16.73 -9.00
C LEU A 144 9.47 -15.80 -8.44
N PRO A 145 9.11 -14.84 -7.57
CA PRO A 145 10.05 -13.95 -6.89
C PRO A 145 11.00 -14.65 -5.91
N THR A 146 10.77 -15.91 -5.57
CA THR A 146 11.59 -16.68 -4.63
C THR A 146 12.11 -17.97 -5.27
N ASP A 147 13.21 -18.50 -4.75
CA ASP A 147 13.69 -19.80 -5.19
C ASP A 147 12.72 -20.92 -4.77
N ILE A 148 12.52 -21.87 -5.66
CA ILE A 148 11.63 -23.03 -5.45
C ILE A 148 12.44 -24.27 -5.05
N GLY A 149 11.81 -25.23 -4.37
CA GLY A 149 12.39 -26.54 -4.08
C GLY A 149 12.36 -27.41 -5.32
N ASN A 150 11.20 -28.01 -5.55
CA ASN A 150 10.83 -28.83 -6.69
C ASN A 150 9.79 -28.10 -7.55
N PHE A 151 9.87 -28.34 -8.85
CA PHE A 151 8.80 -28.04 -9.80
C PHE A 151 8.36 -29.40 -10.33
N ASN A 152 7.06 -29.67 -10.38
CA ASN A 152 6.51 -30.88 -10.95
C ASN A 152 5.40 -30.49 -11.94
N VAL A 153 5.34 -31.19 -13.07
CA VAL A 153 4.31 -31.01 -14.10
C VAL A 153 3.80 -32.38 -14.56
N ASP A 154 3.23 -33.14 -13.63
CA ASP A 154 2.70 -34.48 -13.92
C ASP A 154 1.30 -34.40 -14.57
N GLY A 155 1.22 -34.12 -15.87
CA GLY A 155 -0.06 -34.03 -16.58
C GLY A 155 0.10 -33.91 -18.09
N THR A 156 -0.92 -34.32 -18.86
CA THR A 156 -0.85 -34.28 -20.33
C THR A 156 -1.32 -32.97 -20.96
N ALA A 157 -2.02 -32.11 -20.22
CA ALA A 157 -2.56 -30.85 -20.74
C ALA A 157 -2.43 -29.66 -19.76
N HIS A 158 -1.24 -29.44 -19.21
CA HIS A 158 -0.90 -28.15 -18.60
C HIS A 158 -0.49 -27.15 -19.68
N GLU A 159 -0.82 -25.87 -19.53
CA GLU A 159 -0.47 -24.79 -20.46
C GLU A 159 -0.19 -23.50 -19.66
N ILE A 160 0.96 -22.88 -19.86
CA ILE A 160 1.27 -21.56 -19.31
C ILE A 160 1.57 -20.63 -20.47
N ASN A 161 0.70 -19.65 -20.67
CA ASN A 161 0.69 -18.78 -21.84
C ASN A 161 0.95 -17.33 -21.43
N GLY A 162 2.04 -16.76 -21.94
CA GLY A 162 2.35 -15.33 -21.85
C GLY A 162 1.68 -14.51 -22.96
N THR A 163 1.21 -15.16 -24.02
CA THR A 163 0.38 -14.54 -25.05
C THR A 163 -1.05 -14.43 -24.56
N PRO A 164 -1.59 -13.20 -24.44
CA PRO A 164 -2.91 -13.04 -23.89
C PRO A 164 -4.01 -13.54 -24.86
N PRO A 165 -5.12 -14.11 -24.36
CA PRO A 165 -6.22 -14.54 -25.21
C PRO A 165 -6.88 -13.33 -25.89
N ALA A 166 -7.57 -13.55 -27.02
CA ALA A 166 -8.15 -12.46 -27.82
C ALA A 166 -9.18 -11.59 -27.07
N GLU A 167 -9.75 -12.10 -25.96
CA GLU A 167 -10.75 -11.43 -25.13
C GLU A 167 -10.18 -10.82 -23.84
N SER A 168 -8.85 -10.87 -23.66
CA SER A 168 -8.10 -10.42 -22.45
C SER A 168 -8.06 -8.90 -22.22
N GLY A 169 -8.60 -8.11 -23.13
CA GLY A 169 -8.47 -6.64 -23.12
C GLY A 169 -7.04 -6.11 -23.26
N CYS A 170 -6.05 -6.98 -23.49
CA CYS A 170 -4.68 -6.57 -23.81
C CYS A 170 -4.59 -5.97 -25.22
N GLU A 171 -3.61 -5.09 -25.43
CA GLU A 171 -3.22 -4.71 -26.79
C GLU A 171 -2.59 -5.91 -27.50
N VAL A 172 -2.73 -5.97 -28.84
CA VAL A 172 -2.29 -7.12 -29.66
C VAL A 172 -0.80 -7.46 -29.50
N ASP A 173 0.00 -6.47 -29.11
CA ASP A 173 1.45 -6.60 -28.95
C ASP A 173 1.89 -6.71 -27.47
N ASP A 174 0.97 -6.72 -26.51
CA ASP A 174 1.28 -6.87 -25.07
C ASP A 174 1.48 -8.35 -24.70
N ILE A 175 2.51 -8.95 -25.28
CA ILE A 175 2.94 -10.32 -24.98
C ILE A 175 3.93 -10.27 -23.81
N LYS A 176 3.67 -11.07 -22.77
CA LYS A 176 4.59 -11.26 -21.66
C LYS A 176 5.28 -12.62 -21.75
N PRO A 177 6.37 -12.86 -21.00
CA PRO A 177 6.87 -14.21 -20.76
C PRO A 177 5.80 -15.07 -20.07
N PRO A 178 5.68 -16.36 -20.41
CA PRO A 178 4.79 -17.28 -19.69
C PRO A 178 5.21 -17.45 -18.22
N VAL A 179 6.51 -17.50 -17.97
CA VAL A 179 7.08 -17.63 -16.61
C VAL A 179 8.18 -16.59 -16.42
N VAL A 180 8.13 -15.87 -15.31
CA VAL A 180 9.19 -14.94 -14.87
C VAL A 180 9.74 -15.41 -13.53
N VAL A 181 11.06 -15.51 -13.42
CA VAL A 181 11.75 -15.99 -12.21
C VAL A 181 12.83 -15.03 -11.77
N ASN A 182 13.17 -15.04 -10.48
CA ASN A 182 14.20 -14.17 -9.92
C ASN A 182 15.65 -14.64 -10.21
N SER A 183 15.86 -15.92 -10.54
CA SER A 183 17.19 -16.53 -10.61
C SER A 183 17.32 -17.53 -11.77
N VAL A 184 18.54 -17.67 -12.30
CA VAL A 184 18.85 -18.67 -13.33
C VAL A 184 18.70 -20.09 -12.78
N GLU A 185 19.00 -20.30 -11.50
CA GLU A 185 18.86 -21.61 -10.85
C GLU A 185 17.40 -22.07 -10.84
N THR A 186 16.46 -21.17 -10.53
CA THR A 186 15.02 -21.45 -10.60
C THR A 186 14.57 -21.71 -12.04
N LYS A 187 15.07 -20.94 -13.02
CA LYS A 187 14.81 -21.22 -14.44
C LYS A 187 15.28 -22.62 -14.85
N ASP A 188 16.47 -23.03 -14.43
CA ASP A 188 17.03 -24.34 -14.79
C ASP A 188 16.21 -25.48 -14.18
N LYS A 189 15.72 -25.33 -12.94
CA LYS A 189 14.82 -26.31 -12.30
C LYS A 189 13.53 -26.50 -13.08
N ILE A 190 12.88 -25.41 -13.49
CA ILE A 190 11.62 -25.47 -14.25
C ILE A 190 11.85 -26.11 -15.62
N LYS A 191 12.96 -25.78 -16.29
CA LYS A 191 13.29 -26.34 -17.61
C LYS A 191 13.55 -27.85 -17.60
N LEU A 192 13.99 -28.41 -16.48
CA LEU A 192 14.23 -29.85 -16.37
C LEU A 192 12.94 -30.67 -16.51
N GLU A 193 11.82 -30.07 -16.13
CA GLU A 193 10.49 -30.70 -16.14
C GLU A 193 9.74 -30.51 -17.47
N ASP A 194 10.32 -29.74 -18.41
CA ASP A 194 9.79 -29.50 -19.77
C ASP A 194 8.30 -29.06 -19.80
N PRO A 195 7.94 -27.96 -19.09
CA PRO A 195 6.56 -27.49 -19.09
C PRO A 195 6.12 -27.01 -20.48
N ASN A 196 4.84 -27.16 -20.77
CA ASN A 196 4.23 -26.66 -21.99
C ASN A 196 4.01 -25.13 -21.90
N LEU A 197 4.92 -24.39 -22.52
CA LEU A 197 4.96 -22.93 -22.53
C LEU A 197 4.83 -22.39 -23.96
N ASP A 198 4.16 -21.25 -24.14
CA ASP A 198 4.09 -20.52 -25.42
C ASP A 198 5.26 -19.54 -25.66
N GLY A 199 6.28 -19.58 -24.80
CA GLY A 199 7.45 -18.69 -24.81
C GLY A 199 8.61 -19.22 -23.95
N ASP A 200 9.73 -18.47 -23.89
CA ASP A 200 10.83 -18.81 -22.98
C ASP A 200 10.59 -18.21 -21.58
N ILE A 201 11.17 -18.86 -20.57
CA ILE A 201 11.19 -18.37 -19.20
C ILE A 201 12.11 -17.15 -19.12
N GLU A 202 11.63 -16.02 -18.61
CA GLU A 202 12.44 -14.82 -18.39
C GLU A 202 13.04 -14.82 -16.98
N VAL A 203 14.29 -14.35 -16.87
CA VAL A 203 14.96 -14.15 -15.58
C VAL A 203 15.02 -12.65 -15.31
N ASP A 204 14.28 -12.21 -14.30
CA ASP A 204 14.32 -10.84 -13.80
C ASP A 204 14.87 -10.83 -12.36
N PRO A 205 16.17 -10.50 -12.17
CA PRO A 205 16.76 -10.41 -10.84
C PRO A 205 16.17 -9.33 -9.92
N SER A 206 15.33 -8.44 -10.47
CA SER A 206 14.62 -7.41 -9.70
C SER A 206 13.24 -7.85 -9.22
N LEU A 207 12.77 -9.02 -9.66
CA LEU A 207 11.51 -9.62 -9.21
C LEU A 207 11.59 -9.91 -7.70
N ASN A 208 10.72 -9.26 -6.92
CA ASN A 208 10.71 -9.34 -5.46
C ASN A 208 9.27 -9.53 -4.93
N TYR A 209 9.14 -10.28 -3.84
CA TYR A 209 7.88 -10.54 -3.13
C TYR A 209 7.47 -9.40 -2.17
N GLU A 210 8.40 -8.57 -1.70
CA GLU A 210 8.19 -7.53 -0.66
C GLU A 210 7.23 -6.34 -0.98
N PRO A 211 6.63 -6.17 -2.17
CA PRO A 211 5.44 -5.32 -2.28
C PRO A 211 4.12 -6.10 -2.04
N THR A 212 4.16 -7.42 -2.16
CA THR A 212 3.00 -8.32 -2.10
C THR A 212 2.62 -8.69 -0.67
N ASP A 213 3.57 -8.74 0.25
CA ASP A 213 3.33 -8.97 1.68
C ASP A 213 2.53 -7.81 2.33
N GLU A 214 2.88 -6.55 2.04
CA GLU A 214 2.12 -5.38 2.49
C GLU A 214 0.69 -5.39 1.92
N LEU A 215 0.53 -5.76 0.64
CA LEU A 215 -0.78 -5.96 0.03
C LEU A 215 -1.59 -7.01 0.81
N ILE A 216 -1.03 -8.19 1.01
CA ILE A 216 -1.69 -9.30 1.69
C ILE A 216 -2.10 -8.93 3.12
N GLU A 217 -1.20 -8.34 3.90
CA GLU A 217 -1.49 -7.96 5.29
C GLU A 217 -2.65 -6.95 5.36
N ARG A 218 -2.66 -5.97 4.46
CA ARG A 218 -3.73 -4.96 4.41
C ARG A 218 -5.06 -5.53 3.92
N LEU A 219 -5.02 -6.38 2.88
CA LEU A 219 -6.19 -7.09 2.38
C LEU A 219 -6.82 -7.98 3.47
N HIS A 220 -5.99 -8.73 4.20
CA HIS A 220 -6.43 -9.63 5.25
C HIS A 220 -7.11 -8.91 6.40
N ASN A 221 -6.66 -7.70 6.73
CA ASN A 221 -7.25 -6.88 7.79
C ASN A 221 -8.44 -6.02 7.31
N SER A 222 -8.86 -6.17 6.05
CA SER A 222 -10.01 -5.44 5.49
C SER A 222 -11.33 -6.15 5.81
N ASN A 223 -12.40 -5.38 5.98
CA ASN A 223 -13.73 -5.93 6.31
C ASN A 223 -14.42 -6.63 5.14
N ASN A 224 -13.94 -6.40 3.92
CA ASN A 224 -14.54 -6.88 2.68
C ASN A 224 -13.77 -8.09 2.09
N ALA A 225 -12.67 -8.51 2.71
CA ALA A 225 -12.02 -9.77 2.38
C ALA A 225 -12.78 -10.95 3.00
N ILE A 226 -12.92 -12.02 2.22
CA ILE A 226 -13.64 -13.23 2.62
C ILE A 226 -12.62 -14.29 3.02
N LEU A 227 -12.67 -14.69 4.29
CA LEU A 227 -11.89 -15.84 4.78
C LEU A 227 -12.67 -17.13 4.50
N VAL A 228 -12.04 -18.03 3.76
CA VAL A 228 -12.56 -19.34 3.40
C VAL A 228 -11.76 -20.41 4.12
N ASN A 229 -12.39 -21.11 5.07
CA ASN A 229 -11.75 -22.09 5.95
C ASN A 229 -12.51 -23.44 6.03
N SER A 230 -13.48 -23.63 5.15
CA SER A 230 -14.31 -24.83 5.02
C SER A 230 -14.95 -24.85 3.63
N GLU A 231 -15.76 -25.88 3.33
CA GLU A 231 -16.50 -25.96 2.05
C GLU A 231 -17.18 -24.63 1.72
N TYR A 232 -16.85 -24.08 0.55
CA TYR A 232 -17.34 -22.77 0.13
C TYR A 232 -18.12 -22.91 -1.16
N SER A 233 -19.37 -22.45 -1.14
CA SER A 233 -20.32 -22.57 -2.26
C SER A 233 -20.88 -21.23 -2.75
N SER A 234 -20.40 -20.10 -2.20
CA SER A 234 -20.83 -18.74 -2.57
C SER A 234 -20.04 -18.19 -3.75
N GLU A 235 -20.52 -17.17 -4.46
CA GLU A 235 -19.80 -16.61 -5.61
C GLU A 235 -18.39 -16.12 -5.26
N LEU A 236 -17.43 -16.35 -6.16
CA LEU A 236 -16.03 -15.90 -6.06
C LEU A 236 -15.83 -14.54 -6.74
N GLY A 237 -16.76 -13.62 -6.50
CA GLY A 237 -16.78 -12.30 -7.13
C GLY A 237 -17.39 -12.33 -8.53
N THR A 238 -17.62 -11.14 -9.08
CA THR A 238 -18.18 -10.91 -10.43
C THR A 238 -17.31 -9.93 -11.20
N ALA A 239 -17.47 -9.83 -12.51
CA ALA A 239 -16.71 -8.86 -13.32
C ALA A 239 -16.97 -7.40 -12.88
N GLU A 240 -18.20 -7.09 -12.47
CA GLU A 240 -18.60 -5.76 -11.98
C GLU A 240 -18.20 -5.51 -10.53
N ASN A 241 -18.13 -6.57 -9.71
CA ASN A 241 -17.74 -6.51 -8.31
C ASN A 241 -16.78 -7.67 -7.96
N PRO A 242 -15.49 -7.54 -8.33
CA PRO A 242 -14.49 -8.55 -8.04
C PRO A 242 -14.17 -8.55 -6.54
N GLY A 243 -13.82 -9.72 -5.99
CA GLY A 243 -13.66 -9.95 -4.56
C GLY A 243 -12.23 -10.31 -4.15
N VAL A 244 -11.97 -10.30 -2.84
CA VAL A 244 -10.72 -10.76 -2.24
C VAL A 244 -11.00 -11.96 -1.35
N PHE A 245 -10.32 -13.08 -1.62
CA PHE A 245 -10.57 -14.37 -0.98
C PHE A 245 -9.28 -14.90 -0.35
N PHE A 246 -9.33 -15.23 0.93
CA PHE A 246 -8.26 -15.91 1.66
C PHE A 246 -8.63 -17.37 1.84
N ILE A 247 -7.86 -18.27 1.25
CA ILE A 247 -8.04 -19.72 1.36
C ILE A 247 -7.04 -20.24 2.40
N ASP A 248 -7.58 -20.62 3.57
CA ASP A 248 -6.81 -21.14 4.69
C ASP A 248 -7.25 -22.59 4.99
N GLY A 249 -6.33 -23.55 4.91
CA GLY A 249 -6.61 -24.98 5.16
C GLY A 249 -7.09 -25.76 3.93
N ASP A 250 -7.34 -27.07 4.08
CA ASP A 250 -7.87 -27.94 3.02
C ASP A 250 -9.33 -27.54 2.66
N VAL A 251 -9.48 -26.60 1.73
CA VAL A 251 -10.78 -26.05 1.32
C VAL A 251 -11.22 -26.70 0.01
N LYS A 252 -12.43 -27.26 0.03
CA LYS A 252 -13.10 -27.74 -1.18
C LYS A 252 -14.07 -26.67 -1.70
N LEU A 253 -13.84 -26.20 -2.92
CA LEU A 253 -14.76 -25.33 -3.64
C LEU A 253 -15.81 -26.20 -4.35
N THR A 254 -17.08 -26.10 -3.96
CA THR A 254 -18.14 -27.04 -4.43
C THR A 254 -19.29 -26.34 -5.18
N GLY A 255 -19.75 -26.99 -6.25
CA GLY A 255 -21.16 -27.02 -6.67
C GLY A 255 -21.72 -25.87 -7.53
N ASN A 256 -21.25 -24.61 -7.42
CA ASN A 256 -21.86 -23.49 -8.16
C ASN A 256 -20.87 -22.43 -8.72
N GLN A 257 -19.57 -22.54 -8.43
CA GLN A 257 -18.58 -21.53 -8.81
C GLN A 257 -17.80 -22.01 -10.05
N SER A 258 -18.36 -21.82 -11.24
CA SER A 258 -17.60 -22.06 -12.48
C SER A 258 -16.61 -20.92 -12.77
N THR A 259 -16.84 -19.73 -12.20
CA THR A 259 -16.08 -18.53 -12.52
C THR A 259 -15.92 -17.62 -11.30
N GLY A 260 -14.72 -17.04 -11.14
CA GLY A 260 -14.41 -16.03 -10.13
C GLY A 260 -13.62 -14.86 -10.69
N TYR A 261 -13.61 -13.74 -9.96
CA TYR A 261 -12.96 -12.48 -10.32
C TYR A 261 -12.33 -11.80 -9.11
N GLY A 262 -11.07 -11.36 -9.22
CA GLY A 262 -10.41 -10.52 -8.22
C GLY A 262 -9.06 -11.04 -7.73
N ILE A 263 -8.88 -11.12 -6.40
CA ILE A 263 -7.64 -11.62 -5.78
C ILE A 263 -7.95 -12.86 -4.94
N MET A 264 -7.18 -13.92 -5.14
CA MET A 264 -7.21 -15.12 -4.29
C MET A 264 -5.85 -15.30 -3.64
N VAL A 265 -5.80 -15.35 -2.32
CA VAL A 265 -4.59 -15.60 -1.54
C VAL A 265 -4.70 -16.98 -0.89
N ILE A 266 -3.75 -17.85 -1.16
CA ILE A 266 -3.68 -19.22 -0.64
C ILE A 266 -2.49 -19.29 0.30
N ARG A 267 -2.75 -19.56 1.57
CA ARG A 267 -1.73 -19.52 2.64
C ARG A 267 -1.27 -20.92 3.04
N ALA A 268 -0.12 -20.98 3.71
CA ALA A 268 0.47 -22.18 4.30
C ALA A 268 -0.57 -23.12 4.96
N GLY A 269 -0.70 -24.34 4.43
CA GLY A 269 -1.68 -25.36 4.84
C GLY A 269 -2.97 -25.37 4.02
N GLY A 270 -3.11 -24.46 3.05
CA GLY A 270 -4.19 -24.46 2.07
C GLY A 270 -3.90 -25.36 0.88
N ASN A 271 -4.62 -26.48 0.75
CA ASN A 271 -4.67 -27.26 -0.49
C ASN A 271 -5.97 -26.95 -1.25
N LEU A 272 -5.87 -26.74 -2.57
CA LEU A 272 -7.02 -26.62 -3.47
C LEU A 272 -7.37 -28.00 -4.05
N GLU A 273 -8.01 -28.85 -3.25
CA GLU A 273 -8.51 -30.15 -3.73
C GLU A 273 -9.93 -30.01 -4.32
N TYR A 274 -10.07 -30.25 -5.63
CA TYR A 274 -11.37 -30.37 -6.29
C TYR A 274 -11.75 -31.85 -6.49
N GLU A 275 -12.53 -32.43 -5.57
CA GLU A 275 -13.13 -33.78 -5.74
C GLU A 275 -14.55 -33.85 -5.15
N ASP A 276 -15.52 -34.38 -5.93
CA ASP A 276 -16.51 -35.31 -5.36
C ASP A 276 -17.08 -36.36 -6.35
N HIS A 277 -17.33 -37.56 -5.81
CA HIS A 277 -17.60 -38.83 -6.45
C HIS A 277 -19.04 -39.07 -6.93
N THR A 278 -19.91 -38.07 -6.98
CA THR A 278 -21.27 -38.27 -7.47
C THR A 278 -21.79 -37.08 -8.27
N LEU A 279 -21.78 -37.24 -9.60
CA LEU A 279 -22.43 -36.38 -10.58
C LEU A 279 -21.96 -34.90 -10.61
N SER A 280 -21.06 -34.62 -11.55
CA SER A 280 -21.10 -33.42 -12.42
C SER A 280 -20.60 -32.07 -11.88
N VAL A 281 -19.47 -32.01 -11.17
CA VAL A 281 -18.53 -30.87 -11.27
C VAL A 281 -17.08 -31.38 -11.28
N ALA A 282 -16.81 -32.36 -12.15
CA ALA A 282 -15.49 -32.47 -12.75
C ALA A 282 -15.55 -31.60 -14.01
N GLY A 283 -14.84 -30.47 -14.02
CA GLY A 283 -14.68 -29.66 -15.23
C GLY A 283 -14.72 -28.15 -14.98
N ASN A 284 -13.58 -27.51 -15.21
CA ASN A 284 -13.41 -26.13 -15.66
C ASN A 284 -13.88 -25.05 -14.68
N PHE A 285 -13.10 -24.84 -13.62
CA PHE A 285 -13.14 -23.59 -12.86
C PHE A 285 -12.32 -22.51 -13.59
N THR A 286 -12.84 -21.31 -13.75
CA THR A 286 -12.11 -20.17 -14.32
C THR A 286 -11.94 -19.04 -13.32
N PHE A 287 -10.71 -18.67 -12.98
CA PHE A 287 -10.47 -17.47 -12.16
C PHE A 287 -9.87 -16.35 -13.02
N ASN A 288 -10.45 -15.15 -12.96
CA ASN A 288 -9.98 -13.98 -13.70
C ASN A 288 -9.40 -12.96 -12.72
N GLY A 289 -8.08 -12.89 -12.59
CA GLY A 289 -7.49 -12.12 -11.50
C GLY A 289 -6.06 -12.49 -11.14
N LEU A 290 -5.68 -12.11 -9.92
CA LEU A 290 -4.40 -12.46 -9.31
C LEU A 290 -4.61 -13.61 -8.34
N ILE A 291 -3.83 -14.68 -8.48
CA ILE A 291 -3.71 -15.73 -7.46
C ILE A 291 -2.34 -15.61 -6.80
N ILE A 292 -2.32 -15.57 -5.47
CA ILE A 292 -1.09 -15.45 -4.68
C ILE A 292 -0.95 -16.67 -3.78
N PHE A 293 0.18 -17.35 -3.90
CA PHE A 293 0.59 -18.39 -2.96
C PHE A 293 1.57 -17.78 -1.97
N GLU A 294 1.11 -17.61 -0.73
CA GLU A 294 1.89 -17.06 0.37
C GLU A 294 2.38 -18.19 1.28
N ASN A 295 3.68 -18.46 1.26
CA ASN A 295 4.31 -19.48 2.12
C ASN A 295 3.65 -20.88 1.97
N ALA A 296 3.02 -21.17 0.83
CA ALA A 296 2.35 -22.46 0.58
C ALA A 296 3.39 -23.53 0.22
N TYR A 297 3.21 -24.74 0.77
CA TYR A 297 4.19 -25.83 0.66
C TYR A 297 3.98 -26.70 -0.58
N ASP A 298 2.73 -26.86 -1.02
CA ASP A 298 2.35 -27.64 -2.19
C ASP A 298 1.25 -26.85 -2.92
N PHE A 299 1.49 -26.47 -4.17
CA PHE A 299 0.38 -26.18 -5.09
C PHE A 299 -0.04 -27.51 -5.69
N ASP A 300 -1.12 -28.15 -5.21
CA ASP A 300 -1.68 -29.37 -5.83
C ASP A 300 -2.95 -28.99 -6.61
N GLY A 301 -2.78 -28.68 -7.89
CA GLY A 301 -3.89 -28.31 -8.76
C GLY A 301 -4.57 -29.54 -9.36
N ARG A 302 -5.38 -30.26 -8.57
CA ARG A 302 -6.18 -31.38 -9.10
C ARG A 302 -7.42 -30.85 -9.83
N GLY A 303 -7.52 -31.09 -11.14
CA GLY A 303 -8.67 -30.69 -11.98
C GLY A 303 -8.26 -30.09 -13.33
N THR A 304 -9.19 -29.36 -13.97
CA THR A 304 -8.95 -28.59 -15.20
C THR A 304 -9.14 -27.07 -15.01
N PRO A 305 -8.47 -26.41 -14.02
CA PRO A 305 -8.67 -24.99 -13.78
C PRO A 305 -8.03 -24.13 -14.89
N THR A 306 -8.70 -23.04 -15.23
CA THR A 306 -8.19 -21.98 -16.11
C THR A 306 -8.01 -20.70 -15.28
N ILE A 307 -6.82 -20.12 -15.32
CA ILE A 307 -6.50 -18.85 -14.67
C ILE A 307 -6.23 -17.84 -15.77
N ASN A 308 -7.00 -16.75 -15.81
CA ASN A 308 -6.78 -15.62 -16.70
C ASN A 308 -6.31 -14.44 -15.86
N GLY A 309 -5.01 -14.14 -15.91
CA GLY A 309 -4.38 -13.07 -15.15
C GLY A 309 -2.95 -13.45 -14.80
N SER A 310 -2.61 -13.51 -13.52
CA SER A 310 -1.28 -13.90 -13.08
C SER A 310 -1.32 -14.72 -11.80
N VAL A 311 -0.38 -15.65 -11.68
CA VAL A 311 -0.10 -16.43 -10.49
C VAL A 311 1.23 -15.97 -9.93
N LEU A 312 1.27 -15.61 -8.65
CA LEU A 312 2.46 -15.19 -7.95
C LEU A 312 2.72 -16.16 -6.79
N VAL A 313 3.90 -16.79 -6.78
CA VAL A 313 4.30 -17.73 -5.73
C VAL A 313 5.51 -17.17 -5.00
N GLY A 314 5.37 -16.95 -3.69
CA GLY A 314 6.51 -16.47 -2.92
C GLY A 314 6.39 -16.64 -1.42
N SER A 315 7.51 -16.34 -0.77
CA SER A 315 7.65 -16.41 0.68
C SER A 315 8.02 -15.06 1.27
N THR A 316 7.57 -14.82 2.49
CA THR A 316 7.98 -13.65 3.28
C THR A 316 9.42 -13.80 3.76
N SER A 317 10.10 -12.69 4.06
CA SER A 317 11.53 -12.70 4.44
C SER A 317 11.81 -13.36 5.79
N ASP A 318 10.80 -13.51 6.64
CA ASP A 318 10.84 -14.19 7.93
C ASP A 318 10.49 -15.69 7.84
N TYR A 319 10.12 -16.18 6.67
CA TYR A 319 9.82 -17.57 6.43
C TYR A 319 11.10 -18.42 6.49
N THR A 320 11.16 -19.36 7.45
CA THR A 320 12.29 -20.29 7.63
C THR A 320 11.90 -21.74 7.33
N GLY A 321 10.78 -21.96 6.65
CA GLY A 321 10.30 -23.29 6.30
C GLY A 321 11.06 -23.91 5.13
N ASP A 322 10.61 -25.09 4.71
CA ASP A 322 11.15 -25.74 3.52
C ASP A 322 10.89 -24.90 2.26
N PRO A 323 11.74 -25.02 1.22
CA PRO A 323 11.51 -24.38 -0.07
C PRO A 323 10.12 -24.69 -0.62
N ILE A 324 9.52 -23.74 -1.35
CA ILE A 324 8.19 -23.92 -1.95
C ILE A 324 8.28 -24.93 -3.09
N ASP A 325 7.51 -26.02 -2.98
CA ASP A 325 7.35 -26.99 -4.06
C ASP A 325 6.09 -26.63 -4.87
N ILE A 326 6.19 -26.68 -6.20
CA ILE A 326 5.10 -26.35 -7.12
C ILE A 326 4.72 -27.62 -7.88
N ASP A 327 3.47 -28.09 -7.76
CA ASP A 327 2.96 -29.27 -8.47
C ASP A 327 1.80 -28.92 -9.43
N LEU A 328 2.12 -28.82 -10.72
CA LEU A 328 1.13 -28.65 -11.78
C LEU A 328 0.64 -30.00 -12.32
N GLY A 329 0.46 -31.02 -11.46
CA GLY A 329 0.07 -32.39 -11.79
C GLY A 329 -1.35 -32.60 -12.36
N GLY A 330 -1.97 -31.56 -12.93
CA GLY A 330 -3.32 -31.55 -13.50
C GLY A 330 -3.38 -30.90 -14.89
N ASP A 331 -4.59 -30.79 -15.44
CA ASP A 331 -4.83 -30.14 -16.74
C ASP A 331 -5.07 -28.63 -16.53
N ILE A 332 -4.05 -27.93 -16.02
CA ILE A 332 -4.13 -26.51 -15.61
C ILE A 332 -3.75 -25.60 -16.77
N THR A 333 -4.56 -24.57 -17.03
CA THR A 333 -4.21 -23.50 -17.98
C THR A 333 -4.02 -22.18 -17.24
N ILE A 334 -2.87 -21.53 -17.41
CA ILE A 334 -2.59 -20.20 -16.88
C ILE A 334 -2.31 -19.26 -18.06
N ASN A 335 -3.13 -18.25 -18.25
CA ASN A 335 -3.00 -17.26 -19.32
C ASN A 335 -2.74 -15.89 -18.71
N TYR A 336 -1.71 -15.20 -19.20
CA TYR A 336 -1.57 -13.76 -18.97
C TYR A 336 -2.80 -13.01 -19.47
N ASP A 337 -3.39 -12.15 -18.65
CA ASP A 337 -4.61 -11.41 -18.99
C ASP A 337 -4.68 -10.03 -18.31
N CYS A 338 -4.80 -8.96 -19.11
CA CYS A 338 -4.86 -7.57 -18.66
C CYS A 338 -6.20 -7.22 -17.99
N MET A 339 -7.30 -7.84 -18.42
CA MET A 339 -8.57 -7.74 -17.70
C MET A 339 -8.48 -8.43 -16.35
N GLY A 340 -7.76 -9.56 -16.26
CA GLY A 340 -7.37 -10.18 -15.00
C GLY A 340 -6.67 -9.20 -14.05
N GLU A 341 -5.67 -8.47 -14.54
CA GLU A 341 -4.96 -7.46 -13.76
C GLU A 341 -5.90 -6.35 -13.27
N ARG A 342 -6.77 -5.87 -14.16
CA ARG A 342 -7.78 -4.86 -13.82
C ARG A 342 -8.74 -5.36 -12.74
N TYR A 343 -9.20 -6.61 -12.81
CA TYR A 343 -10.07 -7.19 -11.77
C TYR A 343 -9.35 -7.31 -10.43
N ALA A 344 -8.07 -7.68 -10.41
CA ALA A 344 -7.26 -7.70 -9.19
C ALA A 344 -7.14 -6.30 -8.58
N LYS A 345 -6.81 -5.30 -9.40
CA LYS A 345 -6.74 -3.88 -9.01
C LYS A 345 -8.07 -3.37 -8.45
N MET A 346 -9.19 -3.67 -9.12
CA MET A 346 -10.55 -3.33 -8.63
C MET A 346 -10.90 -4.04 -7.32
N ALA A 347 -10.56 -5.33 -7.18
CA ALA A 347 -10.84 -6.09 -5.97
C ALA A 347 -10.09 -5.52 -4.75
N ALA A 348 -8.82 -5.16 -4.94
CA ALA A 348 -8.00 -4.55 -3.90
C ALA A 348 -8.61 -3.22 -3.41
N ASP A 349 -9.02 -2.37 -4.34
CA ASP A 349 -9.63 -1.07 -4.06
C ASP A 349 -10.98 -1.23 -3.33
N ASN A 350 -11.84 -2.12 -3.83
CA ASN A 350 -13.13 -2.47 -3.22
C ASN A 350 -12.98 -3.03 -1.79
N ALA A 351 -11.92 -3.81 -1.56
CA ALA A 351 -11.71 -4.49 -0.29
C ALA A 351 -11.28 -3.51 0.81
N VAL A 352 -10.27 -2.69 0.52
CA VAL A 352 -9.64 -1.85 1.55
C VAL A 352 -10.34 -0.51 1.71
N GLN A 353 -10.92 0.07 0.65
CA GLN A 353 -11.61 1.37 0.68
C GLN A 353 -10.78 2.47 1.37
N GLN A 354 -9.45 2.43 1.21
CA GLN A 354 -8.53 3.43 1.78
C GLN A 354 -7.52 3.87 0.74
N ASN A 355 -7.39 5.18 0.57
CA ASN A 355 -6.33 5.75 -0.24
C ASN A 355 -5.01 5.82 0.54
N LYS A 356 -3.87 5.57 -0.13
CA LYS A 356 -2.52 5.77 0.42
C LYS A 356 -2.09 7.22 0.18
N TYR A 357 -2.00 8.01 1.24
CA TYR A 357 -1.51 9.39 1.16
C TYR A 357 0.00 9.47 1.37
N THR A 358 0.75 9.76 0.29
CA THR A 358 2.21 9.96 0.38
C THR A 358 2.51 11.46 0.47
N LYS A 359 3.13 11.89 1.58
CA LYS A 359 3.54 13.30 1.75
C LYS A 359 4.68 13.63 0.80
N GLN A 360 4.47 14.58 -0.12
CA GLN A 360 5.51 15.05 -1.03
C GLN A 360 6.30 16.22 -0.44
N VAL A 361 5.60 17.23 0.07
CA VAL A 361 6.21 18.48 0.55
C VAL A 361 5.49 18.96 1.81
N SER A 362 6.23 19.60 2.72
CA SER A 362 5.64 20.38 3.81
C SER A 362 6.40 21.69 3.96
N THR A 363 5.68 22.79 4.05
CA THR A 363 6.23 24.12 4.35
C THR A 363 5.69 24.61 5.68
N GLU A 364 6.51 25.37 6.41
CA GLU A 364 6.21 25.84 7.74
C GLU A 364 6.60 27.30 7.84
N SER A 365 5.71 28.13 8.37
CA SER A 365 6.00 29.55 8.57
C SER A 365 5.25 30.11 9.77
N VAL A 366 5.84 31.10 10.42
CA VAL A 366 5.12 31.96 11.38
C VAL A 366 4.61 33.16 10.62
N ARG A 367 3.31 33.44 10.75
CA ARG A 367 2.71 34.64 10.18
C ARG A 367 2.16 35.54 11.27
N PHE A 368 2.32 36.83 11.02
CA PHE A 368 1.73 37.93 11.76
C PHE A 368 0.82 38.65 10.78
N ASN A 369 -0.38 39.01 11.20
CA ASN A 369 -1.26 39.88 10.41
C ASN A 369 -0.82 41.34 10.48
#